data_AF-A0A9X5R3W6-F1
#
_entry.id   AF-A0A9X5R3W6-F1
#
_cell.length_a   1.000
_cell.length_b   1.000
_cell.length_c   1.000
_cell.angle_alpha   90.00
_cell.angle_beta   90.00
_cell.angle_gamma   90.00
#
_symmetry.space_group_name_H-M   'P 1'
#
loop_
_entity.id
_entity.type
_entity.pdbx_description
1 polymer ?
#
loop_
_entity_poly.entity_id
_entity_poly.type
_entity_poly.pdbx_seq_one_letter_code
_entity_poly.pdbx_strand_id
1 'polypeptide(L)'
;MSQPNISQYRPPRRRAGWLIAVLVAALVVGLGVTAWKVTNEPQLAAPSATPSDGVDDPSTPSPHSTVAPSMPGHIPTGSPSPTQSTPFVAHNGEVKGTWRIDSTEWHQDEVVLTVSITVSQGTLDDYSFFMMTDDTATVNRPETSSDPRDISTGTVEQGRTVTGTLTIATQRKNSMIVLAQNGGATAISALEVVG
;
A
#
# COMPACT_ATOMS: atom_id res chain seq x y z
N MET A 1 -51.93 -24.94 -24.37
CA MET A 1 -50.81 -23.99 -24.14
C MET A 1 -50.48 -24.05 -22.66
N SER A 2 -49.34 -24.65 -22.30
CA SER A 2 -48.95 -24.89 -20.89
C SER A 2 -47.83 -23.91 -20.53
N GLN A 3 -48.08 -23.03 -19.55
CA GLN A 3 -47.09 -22.07 -19.06
C GLN A 3 -46.01 -22.76 -18.20
N PRO A 4 -44.73 -22.37 -18.30
CA PRO A 4 -43.68 -22.84 -17.40
C PRO A 4 -43.91 -22.32 -15.97
N ASN A 5 -43.87 -23.23 -15.00
CA ASN A 5 -44.10 -22.92 -13.58
C ASN A 5 -42.78 -22.57 -12.87
N ILE A 6 -42.69 -21.36 -12.29
CA ILE A 6 -41.47 -20.79 -11.69
C ILE A 6 -41.18 -21.29 -10.26
N SER A 7 -41.94 -22.27 -9.77
CA SER A 7 -41.81 -22.82 -8.41
C SER A 7 -40.49 -23.55 -8.12
N GLN A 8 -39.65 -23.77 -9.14
CA GLN A 8 -38.36 -24.44 -9.01
C GLN A 8 -37.20 -23.54 -8.54
N TYR A 9 -37.42 -22.21 -8.45
CA TYR A 9 -36.44 -21.27 -7.91
C TYR A 9 -36.75 -20.89 -6.46
N ARG A 10 -36.69 -21.87 -5.55
CA ARG A 10 -36.59 -21.58 -4.10
C ARG A 10 -35.25 -22.09 -3.57
N PRO A 11 -34.32 -21.19 -3.18
CA PRO A 11 -33.06 -21.61 -2.58
C PRO A 11 -33.33 -22.28 -1.21
N PRO A 12 -32.58 -23.33 -0.84
CA PRO A 12 -32.81 -24.05 0.40
C PRO A 12 -32.53 -23.14 1.61
N ARG A 13 -33.58 -22.88 2.40
CA ARG A 13 -33.49 -22.19 3.70
C ARG A 13 -32.74 -23.07 4.71
N ARG A 14 -31.42 -22.91 4.83
CA ARG A 14 -30.66 -23.42 5.98
C ARG A 14 -30.87 -22.49 7.17
N ARG A 15 -31.57 -22.98 8.19
CA ARG A 15 -31.91 -22.27 9.45
C ARG A 15 -30.70 -22.06 10.38
N ALA A 16 -29.51 -21.79 9.84
CA ALA A 16 -28.28 -21.62 10.62
C ALA A 16 -27.87 -20.13 10.82
N GLY A 17 -28.46 -19.20 10.06
CA GLY A 17 -28.04 -17.79 10.07
C GLY A 17 -28.53 -16.93 11.23
N TRP A 18 -29.53 -17.37 12.01
CA TRP A 18 -30.13 -16.49 13.04
C TRP A 18 -29.29 -16.36 14.31
N LEU A 19 -28.48 -17.37 14.65
CA LEU A 19 -27.63 -17.33 15.85
C LEU A 19 -26.41 -16.42 15.67
N ILE A 20 -25.89 -16.27 14.45
CA ILE A 20 -24.73 -15.40 14.15
C ILE A 20 -25.12 -13.92 14.26
N ALA A 21 -26.33 -13.55 13.85
CA ALA A 21 -26.79 -12.16 13.88
C ALA A 21 -26.90 -11.60 15.32
N VAL A 22 -27.30 -12.42 16.29
CA VAL A 22 -27.43 -11.99 17.69
C VAL A 22 -26.05 -11.78 18.35
N LEU A 23 -25.05 -12.57 17.96
CA LEU A 23 -23.70 -12.48 18.53
C LEU A 23 -22.94 -11.22 18.05
N VAL A 24 -23.16 -10.81 16.79
CA VAL A 24 -22.56 -9.58 16.22
C VAL A 24 -23.14 -8.31 16.87
N ALA A 25 -24.44 -8.27 17.17
CA ALA A 25 -25.07 -7.09 17.77
C ALA A 25 -24.57 -6.81 19.20
N ALA A 26 -24.21 -7.85 19.97
CA ALA A 26 -23.68 -7.68 21.33
C ALA A 26 -22.24 -7.13 21.36
N LEU A 27 -21.43 -7.42 20.33
CA LEU A 27 -20.03 -6.97 20.28
C LEU A 27 -19.90 -5.46 19.96
N VAL A 28 -20.82 -4.90 19.17
CA VAL A 28 -20.77 -3.49 18.74
C VAL A 28 -21.14 -2.52 19.87
N VAL A 29 -21.93 -2.94 20.86
CA VAL A 29 -22.32 -2.08 21.99
C VAL A 29 -21.25 -2.04 23.09
N GLY A 30 -20.36 -3.04 23.17
CA GLY A 30 -19.35 -3.14 24.23
C GLY A 30 -18.07 -2.32 24.02
N LEU A 31 -17.70 -1.96 22.79
CA LEU A 31 -16.44 -1.27 22.46
C LEU A 31 -16.54 0.26 22.45
N GLY A 32 -17.70 0.80 22.83
CA GLY A 32 -18.07 2.19 22.59
C GLY A 32 -17.91 3.17 23.75
N VAL A 33 -17.09 2.97 24.79
CA VAL A 33 -16.80 4.04 25.77
C VAL A 33 -15.44 3.85 26.45
N THR A 34 -14.45 4.70 26.10
CA THR A 34 -13.44 5.37 26.97
C THR A 34 -12.25 5.83 26.10
N ALA A 35 -11.73 7.05 26.09
CA ALA A 35 -12.11 8.35 26.59
C ALA A 35 -11.22 9.36 25.82
N TRP A 36 -11.83 10.36 25.18
CA TRP A 36 -11.12 11.46 24.52
C TRP A 36 -10.76 12.50 25.59
N LYS A 37 -9.47 12.64 25.94
CA LYS A 37 -8.98 13.73 26.80
C LYS A 37 -7.53 14.07 26.43
N VAL A 38 -7.36 14.95 25.45
CA VAL A 38 -6.15 15.77 25.35
C VAL A 38 -6.55 17.19 25.72
N THR A 39 -6.13 17.57 26.93
CA THR A 39 -6.27 18.89 27.50
C THR A 39 -5.28 19.82 26.81
N ASN A 40 -5.80 20.84 26.13
CA ASN A 40 -5.00 21.94 25.61
C ASN A 40 -4.72 22.98 26.72
N GLU A 41 -3.51 23.56 26.62
CA GLU A 41 -2.99 24.79 27.25
C GLU A 41 -2.39 24.69 28.67
N PRO A 42 -1.21 25.30 28.89
CA PRO A 42 -1.12 26.77 29.01
C PRO A 42 -0.05 27.48 28.17
N GLN A 43 -0.39 28.73 27.87
CA GLN A 43 0.32 29.79 27.18
C GLN A 43 1.39 30.49 28.06
N LEU A 44 2.26 31.26 27.37
CA LEU A 44 2.94 32.50 27.80
C LEU A 44 4.33 32.39 28.47
N ALA A 45 5.37 32.80 27.72
CA ALA A 45 6.16 34.01 28.06
C ALA A 45 7.19 34.32 26.95
N ALA A 46 6.95 35.40 26.20
CA ALA A 46 8.01 36.28 25.69
C ALA A 46 8.02 37.52 26.63
N PRO A 47 9.13 38.29 26.78
CA PRO A 47 9.51 39.25 25.73
C PRO A 47 11.03 39.60 25.58
N SER A 48 11.36 40.03 24.35
CA SER A 48 12.29 41.09 23.87
C SER A 48 13.67 41.39 24.51
N ALA A 49 14.73 41.45 23.68
CA ALA A 49 15.53 42.67 23.37
C ALA A 49 16.72 42.40 22.38
N THR A 50 16.88 43.27 21.39
CA THR A 50 18.07 43.54 20.49
C THR A 50 18.60 44.94 20.91
N PRO A 51 19.86 45.45 20.68
CA PRO A 51 20.79 45.21 19.56
C PRO A 51 22.33 45.31 19.84
N SER A 52 23.18 45.00 18.83
CA SER A 52 24.24 45.89 18.25
C SER A 52 25.47 45.18 17.65
N ASP A 53 25.74 45.57 16.40
CA ASP A 53 27.01 45.83 15.68
C ASP A 53 28.14 44.80 15.50
N GLY A 54 28.39 44.48 14.22
CA GLY A 54 29.65 44.86 13.55
C GLY A 54 30.65 43.74 13.22
N VAL A 55 30.80 43.43 11.93
CA VAL A 55 32.03 43.49 11.09
C VAL A 55 31.89 42.56 9.86
N ASP A 56 32.30 43.11 8.71
CA ASP A 56 32.15 42.70 7.31
C ASP A 56 32.81 41.38 6.82
N ASP A 57 32.17 40.81 5.76
CA ASP A 57 32.69 40.15 4.53
C ASP A 57 33.31 38.72 4.54
N PRO A 58 33.42 37.99 3.39
CA PRO A 58 32.55 37.80 2.21
C PRO A 58 32.20 36.32 1.90
N SER A 59 31.21 36.12 1.01
CA SER A 59 31.05 34.96 0.07
C SER A 59 30.69 33.56 0.61
N THR A 60 29.40 33.24 0.60
CA THR A 60 28.92 31.88 0.25
C THR A 60 27.51 31.98 -0.36
N PRO A 61 27.29 31.67 -1.65
CA PRO A 61 25.93 31.62 -2.18
C PRO A 61 25.23 30.34 -1.69
N SER A 62 24.29 30.49 -0.76
CA SER A 62 23.30 29.46 -0.43
C SER A 62 22.12 29.59 -1.39
N PRO A 63 21.67 28.53 -2.10
CA PRO A 63 20.38 28.58 -2.77
C PRO A 63 19.28 28.36 -1.74
N HIS A 64 18.83 29.43 -1.09
CA HIS A 64 17.51 29.47 -0.47
C HIS A 64 16.47 29.48 -1.61
N SER A 65 15.90 28.33 -1.93
CA SER A 65 14.70 28.27 -2.77
C SER A 65 13.49 28.71 -1.94
N THR A 66 13.04 29.91 -2.24
CA THR A 66 11.75 30.50 -1.87
C THR A 66 10.61 29.53 -2.15
N VAL A 67 9.91 29.06 -1.10
CA VAL A 67 8.61 28.39 -1.24
C VAL A 67 7.56 29.46 -1.51
N ALA A 68 7.09 29.56 -2.75
CA ALA A 68 5.90 30.33 -3.10
C ALA A 68 4.63 29.52 -2.74
N PRO A 69 3.55 30.17 -2.27
CA PRO A 69 2.31 29.50 -1.90
C PRO A 69 1.59 28.96 -3.16
N SER A 70 1.15 27.69 -3.09
CA SER A 70 0.47 27.00 -4.18
C SER A 70 -0.94 27.55 -4.41
N MET A 71 -1.22 28.02 -5.63
CA MET A 71 -2.58 28.22 -6.14
C MET A 71 -3.09 26.89 -6.76
N PRO A 72 -4.39 26.58 -6.75
CA PRO A 72 -4.90 25.27 -7.15
C PRO A 72 -5.09 25.20 -8.67
N GLY A 73 -4.59 24.13 -9.27
CA GLY A 73 -5.06 23.66 -10.58
C GLY A 73 -3.97 23.33 -11.57
N HIS A 74 -3.31 22.18 -11.42
CA HIS A 74 -2.73 21.45 -12.54
C HIS A 74 -2.88 19.95 -12.28
N ILE A 75 -3.58 19.27 -13.19
CA ILE A 75 -3.65 17.80 -13.29
C ILE A 75 -2.27 17.34 -13.73
N PRO A 76 -1.57 16.44 -13.01
CA PRO A 76 -0.34 15.89 -13.52
C PRO A 76 -0.65 14.82 -14.59
N THR A 77 -0.57 15.19 -15.86
CA THR A 77 -0.14 14.27 -16.93
C THR A 77 1.36 14.04 -16.76
N GLY A 78 1.70 13.00 -16.00
CA GLY A 78 3.05 12.51 -15.87
C GLY A 78 3.02 11.00 -15.82
N SER A 79 3.68 10.35 -16.77
CA SER A 79 4.05 8.93 -16.68
C SER A 79 4.72 8.69 -15.32
N PRO A 80 4.32 7.67 -14.52
CA PRO A 80 4.96 7.45 -13.24
C PRO A 80 6.43 7.03 -13.45
N SER A 81 7.36 7.81 -12.87
CA SER A 81 8.77 7.42 -12.78
C SER A 81 8.92 6.20 -11.85
N PRO A 82 9.76 5.20 -12.17
CA PRO A 82 9.99 3.98 -11.38
C PRO A 82 10.81 4.22 -10.09
N THR A 83 10.58 5.32 -9.39
CA THR A 83 11.34 5.70 -8.19
C THR A 83 10.45 6.06 -7.01
N GLN A 84 9.13 6.17 -7.22
CA GLN A 84 8.23 6.46 -6.12
C GLN A 84 8.00 5.19 -5.29
N SER A 85 8.42 5.27 -4.03
CA SER A 85 8.17 4.24 -3.03
C SER A 85 6.76 4.39 -2.48
N THR A 86 6.00 3.30 -2.42
CA THR A 86 4.63 3.27 -1.91
C THR A 86 4.62 2.78 -0.47
N PRO A 87 4.05 3.55 0.47
CA PRO A 87 3.90 3.10 1.85
C PRO A 87 2.87 1.98 1.94
N PHE A 88 3.04 1.09 2.92
CA PHE A 88 2.08 0.06 3.22
C PHE A 88 1.87 -0.09 4.73
N VAL A 89 0.68 -0.56 5.10
CA VAL A 89 0.31 -0.85 6.49
C VAL A 89 -0.39 -2.20 6.52
N ALA A 90 0.12 -3.10 7.34
CA ALA A 90 -0.31 -4.49 7.46
C ALA A 90 -0.64 -4.84 8.92
N HIS A 91 -1.24 -6.01 9.15
CA HIS A 91 -1.61 -6.52 10.48
C HIS A 91 -2.31 -5.46 11.35
N ASN A 92 -3.37 -4.85 10.81
CA ASN A 92 -4.17 -3.82 11.51
C ASN A 92 -3.37 -2.61 12.04
N GLY A 93 -2.22 -2.29 11.43
CA GLY A 93 -1.38 -1.15 11.84
C GLY A 93 -0.09 -1.52 12.55
N GLU A 94 0.10 -2.79 12.89
CA GLU A 94 1.28 -3.27 13.61
C GLU A 94 2.53 -3.29 12.73
N VAL A 95 2.36 -3.54 11.43
CA VAL A 95 3.44 -3.59 10.45
C VAL A 95 3.34 -2.41 9.49
N LYS A 96 4.47 -1.74 9.28
CA LYS A 96 4.58 -0.61 8.35
C LYS A 96 5.86 -0.71 7.55
N GLY A 97 5.81 -0.20 6.35
CA GLY A 97 6.99 -0.13 5.49
C GLY A 97 6.70 0.62 4.21
N THR A 98 7.62 0.46 3.28
CA THR A 98 7.49 0.98 1.93
C THR A 98 8.01 -0.05 0.94
N TRP A 99 7.46 -0.07 -0.26
CA TRP A 99 7.96 -0.92 -1.35
C TRP A 99 7.88 -0.20 -2.68
N ARG A 100 8.67 -0.66 -3.65
CA ARG A 100 8.73 -0.05 -4.98
C ARG A 100 9.13 -1.07 -6.04
N ILE A 101 8.84 -0.72 -7.28
CA ILE A 101 9.40 -1.39 -8.46
C ILE A 101 10.65 -0.59 -8.88
N ASP A 102 11.81 -1.25 -8.82
CA ASP A 102 13.09 -0.68 -9.24
C ASP A 102 13.29 -0.78 -10.76
N SER A 103 12.83 -1.87 -11.38
CA SER A 103 12.85 -2.05 -12.83
C SER A 103 11.70 -2.92 -13.34
N THR A 104 11.33 -2.72 -14.60
CA THR A 104 10.32 -3.49 -15.33
C THR A 104 10.90 -3.89 -16.67
N GLU A 105 10.96 -5.18 -16.95
CA GLU A 105 11.45 -5.74 -18.21
C GLU A 105 10.36 -6.62 -18.82
N TRP A 106 9.84 -6.20 -19.98
CA TRP A 106 8.83 -6.96 -20.71
C TRP A 106 9.50 -7.88 -21.72
N HIS A 107 9.10 -9.14 -21.68
CA HIS A 107 9.36 -10.13 -22.73
C HIS A 107 8.04 -10.45 -23.45
N GLN A 108 8.08 -11.41 -24.38
CA GLN A 108 6.95 -11.66 -25.28
C GLN A 108 5.68 -12.11 -24.52
N ASP A 109 5.84 -12.98 -23.53
CA ASP A 109 4.72 -13.57 -22.76
C ASP A 109 4.95 -13.50 -21.23
N GLU A 110 5.90 -12.69 -20.77
CA GLU A 110 6.20 -12.50 -19.35
C GLU A 110 6.71 -11.08 -19.06
N VAL A 111 6.66 -10.71 -17.79
CA VAL A 111 7.31 -9.52 -17.24
C VAL A 111 8.21 -9.92 -16.08
N VAL A 112 9.42 -9.37 -16.05
CA VAL A 112 10.36 -9.48 -14.95
C VAL A 112 10.43 -8.13 -14.24
N LEU A 113 10.06 -8.10 -12.97
CA LEU A 113 10.14 -6.91 -12.12
C LEU A 113 11.28 -7.06 -11.12
N THR A 114 12.08 -6.02 -10.93
CA THR A 114 12.93 -5.91 -9.74
C THR A 114 12.17 -5.09 -8.70
N VAL A 115 12.00 -5.64 -7.50
CA VAL A 115 11.20 -5.04 -6.42
C VAL A 115 12.04 -4.94 -5.16
N SER A 116 11.88 -3.83 -4.45
CA SER A 116 12.44 -3.62 -3.11
C SER A 116 11.35 -3.40 -2.08
N ILE A 117 11.45 -4.09 -0.94
CA ILE A 117 10.56 -3.94 0.22
C ILE A 117 11.41 -3.53 1.42
N THR A 118 11.01 -2.47 2.12
CA THR A 118 11.61 -2.04 3.38
C THR A 118 10.57 -2.04 4.47
N VAL A 119 10.82 -2.76 5.57
CA VAL A 119 9.94 -2.77 6.75
C VAL A 119 10.50 -1.82 7.80
N SER A 120 9.74 -0.80 8.17
CA SER A 120 10.16 0.18 9.19
C SER A 120 9.66 -0.17 10.59
N GLN A 121 8.54 -0.91 10.69
CA GLN A 121 7.92 -1.32 11.94
C GLN A 121 7.34 -2.73 11.81
N GLY A 122 7.54 -3.59 12.81
CA GLY A 122 7.00 -4.95 12.86
C GLY A 122 7.70 -5.91 11.89
N THR A 123 7.09 -7.08 11.63
CA THR A 123 7.60 -8.08 10.67
C THR A 123 6.56 -8.34 9.61
N LEU A 124 6.92 -8.15 8.34
CA LEU A 124 6.09 -8.51 7.21
C LEU A 124 6.33 -9.99 6.89
N ASP A 125 5.55 -10.88 7.50
CA ASP A 125 5.58 -12.32 7.28
C ASP A 125 4.59 -12.76 6.20
N ASP A 126 4.89 -13.91 5.59
CA ASP A 126 4.08 -14.57 4.55
C ASP A 126 3.56 -13.60 3.47
N TYR A 127 4.43 -12.69 3.04
CA TYR A 127 4.09 -11.78 1.96
C TYR A 127 4.13 -12.53 0.63
N SER A 128 3.35 -12.04 -0.33
CA SER A 128 3.34 -12.54 -1.70
C SER A 128 2.93 -11.44 -2.66
N PHE A 129 3.07 -11.72 -3.95
CA PHE A 129 2.64 -10.81 -5.01
C PHE A 129 1.62 -11.47 -5.94
N PHE A 130 0.77 -10.64 -6.54
CA PHE A 130 -0.03 -11.03 -7.69
C PHE A 130 -0.33 -9.82 -8.57
N MET A 131 -0.46 -10.06 -9.87
CA MET A 131 -0.75 -9.06 -10.88
C MET A 131 -2.21 -9.17 -11.33
N MET A 132 -2.88 -8.02 -11.45
CA MET A 132 -4.20 -7.89 -12.04
C MET A 132 -4.12 -7.07 -13.32
N THR A 133 -4.77 -7.55 -14.38
CA THR A 133 -4.94 -6.80 -15.63
C THR A 133 -6.36 -6.22 -15.70
N ASP A 134 -6.49 -5.03 -16.28
CA ASP A 134 -7.75 -4.28 -16.32
C ASP A 134 -8.87 -4.97 -17.13
N ASP A 135 -8.51 -5.89 -18.02
CA ASP A 135 -9.39 -6.41 -19.06
C ASP A 135 -10.17 -7.67 -18.67
N THR A 136 -9.67 -8.47 -17.74
CA THR A 136 -10.17 -9.84 -17.56
C THR A 136 -10.42 -10.26 -16.11
N ALA A 137 -10.14 -9.40 -15.13
CA ALA A 137 -10.08 -9.79 -13.71
C ALA A 137 -9.20 -11.04 -13.46
N THR A 138 -8.27 -11.32 -14.38
CA THR A 138 -7.34 -12.44 -14.27
C THR A 138 -6.28 -12.07 -13.26
N VAL A 139 -6.00 -12.99 -12.33
CA VAL A 139 -4.94 -12.86 -11.34
C VAL A 139 -3.77 -13.72 -11.78
N ASN A 140 -2.68 -13.09 -12.19
CA ASN A 140 -1.42 -13.77 -12.53
C ASN A 140 -0.53 -13.76 -11.30
N ARG A 141 0.01 -14.91 -10.91
CA ARG A 141 0.95 -15.00 -9.79
C ARG A 141 2.39 -15.11 -10.32
N PRO A 142 3.38 -14.53 -9.62
CA PRO A 142 4.76 -14.79 -9.94
C PRO A 142 5.08 -16.28 -9.84
N GLU A 143 5.95 -16.74 -10.72
CA GLU A 143 6.53 -18.07 -10.63
C GLU A 143 7.51 -18.11 -9.46
N THR A 144 7.35 -19.09 -8.58
CA THR A 144 8.30 -19.32 -7.49
C THR A 144 9.53 -20.06 -8.03
N SER A 145 10.72 -19.59 -7.70
CA SER A 145 11.98 -20.18 -8.16
C SER A 145 12.89 -20.55 -6.98
N SER A 146 13.89 -21.39 -7.25
CA SER A 146 14.99 -21.64 -6.30
C SER A 146 16.13 -20.61 -6.43
N ASP A 147 16.00 -19.62 -7.32
CA ASP A 147 16.94 -18.50 -7.41
C ASP A 147 16.93 -17.70 -6.10
N PRO A 148 18.08 -17.44 -5.45
CA PRO A 148 18.14 -16.64 -4.23
C PRO A 148 17.67 -15.19 -4.39
N ARG A 149 17.52 -14.70 -5.63
CA ARG A 149 16.95 -13.40 -5.96
C ARG A 149 15.43 -13.43 -6.07
N ASP A 150 14.79 -14.59 -6.11
CA ASP A 150 13.33 -14.67 -6.14
C ASP A 150 12.75 -14.04 -4.87
N ILE A 151 11.83 -13.09 -5.07
CA ILE A 151 11.11 -12.37 -4.01
C ILE A 151 9.60 -12.60 -4.13
N SER A 152 9.17 -13.64 -4.86
CA SER A 152 7.75 -13.97 -5.05
C SER A 152 6.99 -14.13 -3.74
N THR A 153 7.65 -14.62 -2.69
CA THR A 153 7.15 -14.75 -1.33
C THR A 153 8.26 -14.58 -0.29
N GLY A 154 7.91 -14.36 0.97
CA GLY A 154 8.90 -14.47 2.05
C GLY A 154 8.51 -13.80 3.35
N THR A 155 9.54 -13.40 4.11
CA THR A 155 9.40 -12.63 5.35
C THR A 155 10.45 -11.53 5.42
N VAL A 156 10.06 -10.35 5.87
CA VAL A 156 10.95 -9.20 6.05
C VAL A 156 10.81 -8.67 7.47
N GLU A 157 11.90 -8.74 8.22
CA GLU A 157 11.95 -8.25 9.60
C GLU A 157 12.06 -6.72 9.68
N GLN A 158 11.77 -6.17 10.86
CA GLN A 158 11.91 -4.75 11.13
C GLN A 158 13.32 -4.23 10.81
N GLY A 159 13.37 -3.07 10.16
CA GLY A 159 14.63 -2.39 9.80
C GLY A 159 15.38 -3.05 8.65
N ARG A 160 14.80 -4.09 8.03
CA ARG A 160 15.39 -4.76 6.86
C ARG A 160 14.79 -4.23 5.56
N THR A 161 15.64 -4.30 4.55
CA THR A 161 15.27 -4.16 3.15
C THR A 161 15.63 -5.45 2.42
N VAL A 162 14.71 -5.94 1.61
CA VAL A 162 14.96 -7.03 0.66
C VAL A 162 14.72 -6.50 -0.74
N THR A 163 15.55 -6.94 -1.68
CA THR A 163 15.43 -6.64 -3.10
C THR A 163 15.55 -7.94 -3.87
N GLY A 164 14.69 -8.14 -4.86
CA GLY A 164 14.70 -9.33 -5.68
C GLY A 164 13.84 -9.21 -6.92
N THR A 165 13.72 -10.31 -7.64
CA THR A 165 13.05 -10.42 -8.93
C THR A 165 11.72 -11.15 -8.82
N LEU A 166 10.73 -10.68 -9.57
CA LEU A 166 9.43 -11.33 -9.77
C LEU A 166 9.27 -11.63 -11.26
N THR A 167 9.09 -12.90 -11.63
CA THR A 167 8.76 -13.30 -13.00
C THR A 167 7.30 -13.67 -13.09
N ILE A 168 6.52 -13.01 -13.94
CA ILE A 168 5.08 -13.20 -14.05
C ILE A 168 4.72 -13.46 -15.52
N ALA A 169 4.11 -14.62 -15.79
CA ALA A 169 3.58 -14.94 -17.11
C ALA A 169 2.37 -14.04 -17.42
N THR A 170 2.55 -13.11 -18.34
CA THR A 170 1.51 -12.17 -18.78
C THR A 170 1.93 -11.50 -20.08
N GLN A 171 0.94 -11.17 -20.93
CA GLN A 171 1.18 -10.33 -22.08
C GLN A 171 1.44 -8.89 -21.65
N ARG A 172 2.20 -8.16 -22.47
CA ARG A 172 2.50 -6.74 -22.29
C ARG A 172 1.23 -5.89 -22.30
N LYS A 173 0.81 -5.46 -21.11
CA LYS A 173 -0.39 -4.65 -20.84
C LYS A 173 -0.22 -3.86 -19.55
N ASN A 174 -0.91 -2.71 -19.46
CA ASN A 174 -1.05 -2.00 -18.21
C ASN A 174 -1.72 -2.89 -17.17
N SER A 175 -1.10 -2.97 -16.01
CA SER A 175 -1.45 -3.92 -14.96
C SER A 175 -1.17 -3.32 -13.58
N MET A 176 -1.77 -3.89 -12.55
CA MET A 176 -1.46 -3.56 -11.16
C MET A 176 -0.77 -4.75 -10.51
N ILE A 177 0.45 -4.56 -10.00
CA ILE A 177 1.11 -5.53 -9.11
C ILE A 177 0.70 -5.22 -7.67
N VAL A 178 0.26 -6.24 -6.94
CA VAL A 178 -0.23 -6.12 -5.57
C VAL A 178 0.71 -6.83 -4.63
N LEU A 179 1.14 -6.14 -3.58
CA LEU A 179 1.74 -6.73 -2.39
C LEU A 179 0.63 -7.19 -1.45
N ALA A 180 0.68 -8.45 -1.06
CA ALA A 180 -0.33 -9.09 -0.24
C ALA A 180 0.30 -9.92 0.90
N GLN A 181 -0.52 -10.31 1.85
CA GLN A 181 -0.19 -11.11 3.03
C GLN A 181 -1.04 -12.39 3.10
N ASN A 182 -0.64 -13.31 3.98
CA ASN A 182 -1.31 -14.59 4.22
C ASN A 182 -1.43 -15.41 2.92
N GLY A 183 -0.30 -15.59 2.22
CA GLY A 183 -0.25 -16.30 0.94
C GLY A 183 -1.06 -15.64 -0.18
N GLY A 184 -1.37 -14.35 -0.05
CA GLY A 184 -2.10 -13.56 -1.04
C GLY A 184 -3.58 -13.35 -0.72
N ALA A 185 -4.06 -13.79 0.45
CA ALA A 185 -5.45 -13.62 0.85
C ALA A 185 -5.81 -12.18 1.23
N THR A 186 -4.83 -11.38 1.69
CA THR A 186 -5.04 -9.99 2.13
C THR A 186 -4.19 -9.04 1.29
N ALA A 187 -4.80 -8.29 0.39
CA ALA A 187 -4.11 -7.22 -0.34
C ALA A 187 -3.74 -6.06 0.61
N ILE A 188 -2.50 -5.57 0.51
CA ILE A 188 -1.99 -4.49 1.36
C ILE A 188 -1.88 -3.19 0.56
N SER A 189 -1.23 -3.24 -0.59
CA SER A 189 -1.02 -2.08 -1.46
C SER A 189 -0.69 -2.53 -2.88
N ALA A 190 -0.84 -1.63 -3.85
CA ALA A 190 -0.65 -1.93 -5.26
C ALA A 190 0.19 -0.85 -5.95
N LEU A 191 0.91 -1.25 -6.98
CA LEU A 191 1.68 -0.39 -7.86
C LEU A 191 1.31 -0.67 -9.31
N GLU A 192 1.29 0.38 -10.12
CA GLU A 192 1.07 0.25 -11.56
C GLU A 192 2.33 -0.30 -12.25
N VAL A 193 2.12 -1.22 -13.18
CA VAL A 193 3.12 -1.72 -14.12
C VAL A 193 2.67 -1.30 -15.51
N VAL A 194 3.41 -0.37 -16.11
CA VAL A 194 3.10 0.14 -17.45
C VAL A 194 3.60 -0.84 -18.50
N GLY A 195 2.72 -1.20 -19.43
CA GLY A 195 3.00 -2.09 -20.57
C GLY A 195 3.34 -1.36 -21.85
#